data_AF-A0A527VPE4-F1
#
_entry.id   AF-A0A527VPE4-F1
#
_cell.length_a   1.000
_cell.length_b   1.000
_cell.length_c   1.000
_cell.angle_alpha   90.00
_cell.angle_beta   90.00
_cell.angle_gamma   90.00
#
_symmetry.space_group_name_H-M   'P 1'
#
loop_
_entity.id
_entity.type
_entity.pdbx_description
1 polymer ?
#
loop_
_entity_poly.entity_id
_entity_poly.type
_entity_poly.pdbx_seq_one_letter_code
_entity_poly.pdbx_strand_id
1 'polypeptide(L)'
;VDVQFEDHLPAILNALETDNVGNRLVLEVAQHLGENTVRCIAMDSTEGLVRGQDVFDTGAPISVPVGPGMLGRIINVIGEPVDEAGPVDAVELRAIHQPAPAYV
;
A
#
# COMPACT_ATOMS: atom_id res chain seq x y z
N VAL A 1 7.82 3.26 -9.66
CA VAL A 1 8.85 3.89 -8.80
C VAL A 1 9.80 2.79 -8.37
N ASP A 2 11.10 2.93 -8.64
CA ASP A 2 12.10 1.94 -8.23
C ASP A 2 12.68 2.39 -6.88
N VAL A 3 12.77 1.47 -5.92
CA VAL A 3 13.22 1.72 -4.54
C VAL A 3 14.34 0.74 -4.21
N GLN A 4 15.44 1.26 -3.67
CA GLN A 4 16.58 0.45 -3.26
C GLN A 4 16.60 0.31 -1.73
N PHE A 5 16.79 -0.92 -1.25
CA PHE A 5 16.90 -1.25 0.17
C PHE A 5 18.33 -1.69 0.50
N GLU A 6 18.82 -1.38 1.69
CA GLU A 6 20.17 -1.78 2.12
C GLU A 6 20.19 -3.18 2.72
N ASP A 7 19.26 -3.45 3.65
CA ASP A 7 19.28 -4.66 4.49
C ASP A 7 18.37 -5.77 3.99
N HIS A 8 17.06 -5.50 3.90
CA HIS A 8 16.05 -6.50 3.55
C HIS A 8 15.29 -6.09 2.29
N LEU A 9 14.97 -7.08 1.44
CA LEU A 9 14.20 -6.87 0.23
C LEU A 9 12.72 -7.17 0.52
N PRO A 10 11.81 -6.18 0.44
CA PRO A 10 10.38 -6.41 0.69
C PRO A 10 9.79 -7.44 -0.27
N ALA A 11 8.82 -8.21 0.19
CA ALA A 11 8.16 -9.21 -0.64
C ALA A 11 7.40 -8.56 -1.81
N ILE A 12 7.23 -9.30 -2.90
CA ILE A 12 6.30 -8.88 -3.97
C ILE A 12 4.90 -8.79 -3.34
N LEU A 13 4.14 -7.78 -3.75
CA LEU A 13 2.83 -7.38 -3.24
C LEU A 13 2.84 -6.65 -1.88
N ASN A 14 4.01 -6.43 -1.25
CA ASN A 14 4.07 -5.59 -0.06
C ASN A 14 3.80 -4.13 -0.39
N ALA A 15 3.14 -3.44 0.54
CA ALA A 15 2.98 -2.00 0.53
C ALA A 15 4.23 -1.34 1.12
N LEU A 16 4.70 -0.30 0.44
CA LEU A 16 5.67 0.65 0.92
C LEU A 16 5.02 2.01 1.10
N GLU A 17 5.53 2.81 2.03
CA GLU A 17 5.04 4.15 2.31
C GLU A 17 6.16 5.18 2.19
N THR A 18 5.83 6.32 1.61
CA THR A 18 6.72 7.49 1.59
C THR A 18 5.88 8.74 1.75
N ASP A 19 6.50 9.80 2.25
CA ASP A 19 5.89 11.13 2.20
C ASP A 19 5.89 11.62 0.75
N ASN A 20 4.87 12.34 0.31
CA ASN A 20 4.91 13.08 -0.94
C ASN A 20 4.32 14.47 -0.70
N VAL A 21 5.20 15.42 -0.38
CA VAL A 21 4.84 16.82 -0.10
C VAL A 21 3.80 16.91 1.04
N GLY A 22 4.02 16.14 2.11
CA GLY A 22 3.14 16.10 3.29
C GLY A 22 1.94 15.16 3.17
N ASN A 23 1.79 14.44 2.04
CA ASN A 23 0.75 13.43 1.86
C ASN A 23 1.35 12.03 1.91
N ARG A 24 0.61 11.07 2.45
CA ARG A 24 1.02 9.67 2.47
C ARG A 24 0.87 9.07 1.06
N LEU A 25 1.99 8.69 0.44
CA LEU A 25 1.99 7.96 -0.82
C LEU A 25 2.30 6.49 -0.58
N VAL A 26 1.38 5.62 -1.01
CA VAL A 26 1.55 4.16 -0.96
C VAL A 26 2.07 3.65 -2.29
N LEU A 27 3.07 2.79 -2.24
CA LEU A 27 3.62 2.06 -3.37
C LEU A 27 3.42 0.56 -3.15
N GLU A 28 3.11 -0.21 -4.20
CA GLU A 28 3.06 -1.67 -4.12
C GLU A 28 4.25 -2.29 -4.87
N VAL A 29 4.99 -3.20 -4.24
CA VAL A 29 6.10 -3.91 -4.88
C VAL A 29 5.56 -4.86 -5.95
N ALA A 30 5.90 -4.62 -7.21
CA ALA A 30 5.47 -5.45 -8.33
C ALA A 30 6.51 -6.50 -8.74
N GLN A 31 7.80 -6.20 -8.57
CA GLN A 31 8.89 -7.10 -8.96
C GLN A 31 10.20 -6.75 -8.26
N HIS A 32 11.10 -7.73 -8.23
CA HIS A 32 12.50 -7.57 -7.80
C HIS A 32 13.39 -7.42 -9.03
N LEU A 33 14.19 -6.36 -9.10
CA LEU A 33 15.08 -6.08 -10.24
C LEU A 33 16.51 -6.63 -10.03
N GLY A 34 16.89 -6.98 -8.80
CA GLY A 34 18.27 -7.26 -8.41
C GLY A 34 18.94 -6.06 -7.76
N GLU A 35 20.19 -6.21 -7.29
CA GLU A 35 20.96 -5.15 -6.60
C GLU A 35 20.18 -4.46 -5.46
N ASN A 36 19.44 -5.27 -4.70
CA ASN A 36 18.52 -4.86 -3.65
C ASN A 36 17.49 -3.79 -4.07
N THR A 37 17.12 -3.77 -5.36
CA THR A 37 16.15 -2.83 -5.91
C THR A 37 14.83 -3.53 -6.22
N VAL A 38 13.73 -2.92 -5.79
CA VAL A 38 12.37 -3.31 -6.12
C VAL A 38 11.73 -2.30 -7.05
N ARG A 39 10.88 -2.77 -7.96
CA ARG A 39 10.05 -1.90 -8.80
C ARG A 39 8.62 -1.92 -8.30
N CYS A 40 8.13 -0.73 -8.01
CA CYS A 40 6.83 -0.51 -7.39
C CYS A 40 5.86 0.23 -8.30
N ILE A 41 4.57 0.01 -8.09
CA ILE A 41 3.47 0.77 -8.68
C ILE A 41 2.95 1.74 -7.63
N ALA A 42 2.84 3.02 -7.98
CA ALA A 42 2.31 4.03 -7.07
C ALA A 42 0.78 4.03 -7.09
N MET A 43 0.16 4.17 -5.91
CA MET A 43 -1.31 4.21 -5.77
C MET A 43 -1.89 5.62 -5.98
N ASP A 44 -1.03 6.63 -6.06
CA ASP A 44 -1.38 8.03 -6.33
C ASP A 44 -0.28 8.70 -7.18
N SER A 45 -0.44 10.00 -7.46
CA SER A 45 0.49 10.81 -8.23
C SER A 45 1.91 10.75 -7.65
N THR A 46 2.88 10.55 -8.53
CA THR A 46 4.31 10.59 -8.21
C THR A 46 4.94 11.95 -8.49
N GLU A 47 4.14 12.96 -8.81
CA GLU A 47 4.61 14.34 -8.92
C GLU A 47 5.15 14.81 -7.57
N GLY A 48 6.31 15.47 -7.58
CA GLY A 48 6.97 15.94 -6.35
C GLY A 48 7.99 14.97 -5.76
N LEU A 49 7.97 13.68 -6.14
CA LEU A 49 8.97 12.72 -5.66
C LEU A 49 10.37 13.07 -6.15
N VAL A 50 11.34 12.96 -5.25
CA VAL A 50 12.76 13.16 -5.53
C VAL A 50 13.55 11.89 -5.22
N ARG A 51 14.69 11.71 -5.90
CA ARG A 51 15.58 10.57 -5.63
C ARG A 51 16.25 10.72 -4.28
N GLY A 52 16.46 9.59 -3.61
CA GLY A 52 17.04 9.54 -2.27
C GLY A 52 16.04 9.84 -1.16
N GLN A 53 14.75 9.95 -1.49
CA GLN A 53 13.69 10.09 -0.51
C GLN A 53 13.47 8.77 0.25
N ASP A 54 13.24 8.88 1.55
CA ASP A 54 13.04 7.73 2.42
C ASP A 54 11.73 7.00 2.08
N VAL A 55 11.80 5.67 2.10
CA VAL A 55 10.67 4.78 1.86
C VAL A 55 10.67 3.71 2.94
N PHE A 56 9.50 3.45 3.51
CA PHE A 56 9.30 2.49 4.59
C PHE A 56 8.55 1.28 4.08
N ASP A 57 9.07 0.08 4.33
CA ASP A 57 8.34 -1.17 4.10
C ASP A 57 7.36 -1.41 5.25
N THR A 58 6.08 -1.61 4.93
CA THR A 58 5.05 -1.93 5.93
C THR A 58 5.12 -3.39 6.39
N GLY A 59 5.85 -4.23 5.65
CA GLY A 59 6.00 -5.67 5.91
C GLY A 59 4.79 -6.51 5.48
N ALA A 60 3.73 -5.90 4.94
CA ALA A 60 2.51 -6.59 4.52
C ALA A 60 1.95 -5.97 3.22
N PRO A 61 1.03 -6.66 2.52
CA PRO A 61 0.30 -6.06 1.42
C PRO A 61 -0.60 -4.90 1.88
N ILE A 62 -1.03 -4.09 0.91
CA ILE A 62 -2.06 -3.05 1.14
C ILE A 62 -3.26 -3.72 1.83
N SER A 63 -3.63 -3.17 2.97
CA SER A 63 -4.68 -3.70 3.84
C SER A 63 -5.77 -2.67 4.03
N VAL A 64 -7.00 -3.07 3.76
CA VAL A 64 -8.17 -2.17 3.75
C VAL A 64 -9.14 -2.53 4.89
N PRO A 65 -9.91 -1.57 5.40
CA PRO A 65 -10.90 -1.85 6.43
C PRO A 65 -12.02 -2.74 5.90
N VAL A 66 -12.45 -3.70 6.72
CA VAL A 66 -13.56 -4.60 6.42
C VAL A 66 -14.50 -4.74 7.62
N GLY A 67 -15.74 -5.14 7.33
CA GLY A 67 -16.77 -5.37 8.34
C GLY A 67 -18.05 -4.55 8.10
N PRO A 68 -19.05 -4.68 8.99
CA PRO A 68 -20.35 -4.03 8.81
C PRO A 68 -20.29 -2.50 8.74
N GLY A 69 -19.32 -1.86 9.40
CA GLY A 69 -19.14 -0.40 9.38
C GLY A 69 -18.72 0.18 8.02
N MET A 70 -18.38 -0.68 7.04
CA MET A 70 -18.09 -0.25 5.66
C MET A 70 -19.37 -0.03 4.83
N LEU A 71 -20.53 -0.50 5.29
CA LEU A 71 -21.77 -0.38 4.52
C LEU A 71 -22.17 1.09 4.37
N GLY A 72 -22.28 1.55 3.11
CA GLY A 72 -22.62 2.93 2.76
C GLY A 72 -21.43 3.90 2.75
N ARG A 73 -20.21 3.41 2.99
CA ARG A 73 -18.98 4.21 2.92
C ARG A 73 -18.39 4.22 1.51
N ILE A 74 -17.73 5.31 1.13
CA ILE A 74 -16.91 5.37 -0.09
C ILE A 74 -15.44 5.40 0.34
N ILE A 75 -14.68 4.41 -0.10
CA ILE A 75 -13.24 4.28 0.19
C ILE A 75 -12.41 4.26 -1.08
N ASN A 76 -11.15 4.69 -0.97
CA ASN A 76 -10.17 4.58 -2.05
C ASN A 76 -9.45 3.21 -2.05
N VAL A 77 -8.53 3.03 -2.99
CA VAL A 77 -7.80 1.77 -3.21
C VAL A 77 -6.93 1.33 -2.03
N ILE A 78 -6.47 2.28 -1.21
CA ILE A 78 -5.65 2.01 -0.01
C ILE A 78 -6.49 1.91 1.27
N GLY A 79 -7.82 1.99 1.16
CA GLY A 79 -8.74 1.80 2.27
C GLY A 79 -9.07 3.06 3.08
N GLU A 80 -8.71 4.24 2.60
CA GLU A 80 -9.03 5.50 3.27
C GLU A 80 -10.43 6.01 2.83
N PRO A 81 -11.23 6.57 3.76
CA PRO A 81 -12.53 7.12 3.43
C PRO A 81 -12.40 8.42 2.62
N VAL A 82 -13.19 8.54 1.56
CA VAL A 82 -13.24 9.73 0.67
C VAL A 82 -14.64 10.35 0.60
N ASP A 83 -15.51 9.97 1.52
CA ASP A 83 -16.91 10.42 1.61
C ASP A 83 -17.15 11.58 2.59
N GLU A 84 -16.09 12.16 3.15
CA GLU A 84 -16.13 13.23 4.17
C GLU A 84 -16.95 12.88 5.43
N ALA A 85 -17.32 11.60 5.62
CA ALA A 85 -18.15 11.14 6.73
C ALA A 85 -17.32 10.74 7.99
N GLY A 86 -16.07 11.19 8.06
CA GLY A 86 -15.12 10.85 9.13
C GLY A 86 -14.50 9.45 8.99
N PRO A 87 -13.83 8.92 10.04
CA PRO A 87 -13.22 7.59 10.01
C PRO A 87 -14.25 6.46 9.81
N VAL A 88 -13.80 5.31 9.31
CA VAL A 88 -14.64 4.10 9.24
C VAL A 88 -14.50 3.28 10.51
N ASP A 89 -15.63 2.90 11.12
CA ASP A 89 -15.68 1.90 12.19
C ASP A 89 -15.42 0.50 11.62
N ALA A 90 -14.14 0.21 11.36
CA ALA A 90 -13.68 -1.07 10.86
C ALA A 90 -13.61 -2.11 11.97
N VAL A 91 -13.99 -3.34 11.66
CA VAL A 91 -13.84 -4.48 12.59
C VAL A 91 -12.44 -5.08 12.48
N GLU A 92 -11.89 -5.08 11.26
CA GLU A 92 -10.62 -5.71 10.91
C GLU A 92 -10.01 -4.98 9.70
N LEU A 93 -8.68 -5.05 9.56
CA LEU A 93 -7.98 -4.72 8.31
C LEU A 93 -7.66 -6.01 7.57
N ARG A 94 -7.96 -6.07 6.26
CA ARG A 94 -7.70 -7.25 5.44
C ARG A 94 -6.83 -6.91 4.23
N ALA A 95 -5.79 -7.71 4.01
CA ALA A 95 -4.92 -7.59 2.84
C ALA A 95 -5.69 -7.87 1.54
N ILE A 96 -5.50 -7.02 0.53
CA ILE A 96 -6.18 -7.13 -0.78
C ILE A 96 -5.71 -8.33 -1.61
N HIS A 97 -4.48 -8.79 -1.38
CA HIS A 97 -3.91 -9.98 -2.01
C HIS A 97 -4.20 -11.20 -1.13
N GLN A 98 -5.06 -12.09 -1.62
CA GLN A 98 -5.43 -13.34 -0.96
C GLN A 98 -5.34 -14.49 -1.96
N PRO A 99 -4.90 -15.69 -1.52
CA PRO A 99 -4.98 -16.87 -2.37
C PRO A 99 -6.45 -17.19 -2.69
N ALA A 100 -6.67 -17.78 -3.86
CA ALA A 100 -7.98 -18.33 -4.18
C ALA A 100 -8.37 -19.44 -3.17
N PRO A 101 -9.68 -19.66 -2.91
CA PRO A 101 -10.13 -20.76 -2.08
C PRO A 101 -9.61 -22.11 -2.61
N ALA A 102 -9.25 -23.01 -1.69
CA ALA A 102 -8.84 -24.36 -2.05
C ALA A 102 -10.00 -25.15 -2.69
N TYR A 103 -9.67 -26.08 -3.57
CA TYR A 103 -10.64 -27.04 -4.08
C TYR A 103 -11.11 -27.96 -2.93
N VAL A 104 -12.42 -28.15 -2.82
CA VAL A 104 -13.07 -29.04 -1.84
C VAL A 104 -13.57 -30.32 -2.48
#